data_AF-A0A842R619-F1
#
_entry.id   AF-A0A842R619-F1
#
_cell.length_a   1.000
_cell.length_b   1.000
_cell.length_c   1.000
_cell.angle_alpha   90.00
_cell.angle_beta   90.00
_cell.angle_gamma   90.00
#
_symmetry.space_group_name_H-M   'P 1'
#
loop_
_entity.id
_entity.type
_entity.pdbx_description
1 polymer ?
#
loop_
_entity_poly.entity_id
_entity_poly.type
_entity_poly.pdbx_seq_one_letter_code
_entity_poly.pdbx_strand_id
1 'polypeptide(L)'
;MDGNDYSEAFSRLLSRMNYIELSGDMVVDNLKNIVSRLGMEVASGELEFKCKWSKYKECNICTIDGKPMVFVKELWQVQPFREILGIHLASKFLDSTASFPDYLFGKWKVSGRKTIPVLITPYLHGEPLGKKEFKRFHGSLGKQYAFHEILSLYDVDWRHFIMNNEKLTRIDLGRCFANLDMEFAGFWDFKIKKLTKSKEFIEQYEQERDLLSKNFACNAGKIHSLLQQVRDVGQEGNFLLDLDLGTLVDEIVHYWKAHVAWDVFDVLEPFDN
;
A
#
# COMPACT_ATOMS: atom_id res chain seq x y z
N MET A 1 5.62 15.04 27.96
CA MET A 1 6.39 15.11 26.71
C MET A 1 6.83 13.70 26.46
N ASP A 2 6.13 12.96 25.61
CA ASP A 2 6.56 11.61 25.23
C ASP A 2 7.31 11.77 23.92
N GLY A 3 8.58 12.16 24.03
CA GLY A 3 9.53 12.05 22.93
C GLY A 3 9.76 10.56 22.74
N ASN A 4 9.14 9.98 21.71
CA ASN A 4 9.55 8.65 21.29
C ASN A 4 10.92 8.81 20.64
N ASP A 5 11.98 8.63 21.41
CA ASP A 5 13.32 8.48 20.87
C ASP A 5 13.37 7.13 20.17
N TYR A 6 12.97 7.13 18.90
CA TYR A 6 13.24 6.02 18.00
C TYR A 6 14.75 5.86 17.89
N SER A 7 15.22 4.62 17.75
CA SER A 7 16.60 4.36 17.37
C SER A 7 16.95 5.12 16.08
N GLU A 8 18.23 5.40 15.87
CA GLU A 8 18.69 6.04 14.63
C GLU A 8 18.33 5.16 13.41
N ALA A 9 18.45 3.84 13.53
CA ALA A 9 18.08 2.91 12.47
C ALA A 9 16.59 3.00 12.13
N PHE A 10 15.71 3.01 13.13
CA PHE A 10 14.27 3.12 12.90
C PHE A 10 13.90 4.50 12.33
N SER A 11 14.50 5.57 12.83
CA SER A 11 14.29 6.92 12.29
C SER A 11 14.67 7.03 10.81
N ARG A 12 15.78 6.39 10.41
CA ARG A 12 16.21 6.31 9.00
C ARG A 12 15.21 5.52 8.15
N LEU A 13 14.72 4.38 8.65
CA LEU A 13 13.69 3.59 7.97
C LEU A 13 12.39 4.39 7.77
N LEU A 14 11.89 5.03 8.84
CA LEU A 14 10.69 5.87 8.79
C LEU A 14 10.85 7.02 7.79
N SER A 15 12.00 7.69 7.78
CA SER A 15 12.29 8.76 6.82
C SER A 15 12.27 8.26 5.37
N ARG A 16 12.81 7.06 5.11
CA ARG A 16 12.81 6.43 3.78
C ARG A 16 11.41 6.02 3.32
N MET A 17 10.52 5.70 4.24
CA MET A 17 9.16 5.23 3.97
C MET A 17 8.10 6.34 4.01
N ASN A 18 8.48 7.62 3.90
CA ASN A 18 7.55 8.76 3.91
C ASN A 18 6.75 8.94 5.23
N TYR A 19 7.40 8.71 6.37
CA TYR A 19 6.75 8.89 7.67
C TYR A 19 6.34 10.35 7.97
N ILE A 20 5.22 10.54 8.66
CA ILE A 20 4.72 11.83 9.15
C ILE A 20 4.12 11.72 10.54
N GLU A 21 4.36 12.73 11.39
CA GLU A 21 3.63 12.93 12.63
C GLU A 21 2.71 14.14 12.49
N LEU A 22 1.42 13.93 12.75
CA LEU A 22 0.41 14.97 12.74
C LEU A 22 -0.05 15.22 14.17
N SER A 23 0.07 16.45 14.64
CA SER A 23 -0.36 16.87 15.97
C SER A 23 -1.50 17.88 15.91
N GLY A 24 -2.50 17.69 16.78
CA GLY A 24 -3.58 18.65 16.98
C GLY A 24 -4.67 18.56 15.90
N ASP A 25 -5.38 19.66 15.74
CA ASP A 25 -6.47 19.77 14.76
C ASP A 25 -5.89 19.83 13.34
N MET A 26 -6.64 19.32 12.35
CA MET A 26 -6.27 19.34 10.92
C MET A 26 -6.44 20.76 10.35
N VAL A 27 -5.65 21.69 10.88
CA VAL A 27 -5.59 23.11 10.48
C VAL A 27 -4.92 23.27 9.12
N VAL A 28 -5.18 24.40 8.46
CA VAL A 28 -4.76 24.65 7.06
C VAL A 28 -3.27 24.41 6.82
N ASP A 29 -2.38 24.78 7.74
CA ASP A 29 -0.94 24.57 7.57
C ASP A 29 -0.55 23.07 7.60
N ASN A 30 -1.19 22.27 8.45
CA ASN A 30 -1.03 20.82 8.45
C ASN A 30 -1.53 20.22 7.13
N LEU A 31 -2.66 20.71 6.61
CA LEU A 31 -3.20 20.27 5.31
C LEU A 31 -2.25 20.61 4.15
N LYS A 32 -1.71 21.84 4.13
CA LYS A 32 -0.74 22.27 3.13
C LYS A 32 0.55 21.46 3.17
N ASN A 33 1.06 21.15 4.36
CA ASN A 33 2.22 20.29 4.54
C ASN A 33 1.97 18.88 3.96
N ILE A 34 0.82 18.28 4.26
CA ILE A 34 0.44 16.96 3.71
C ILE A 34 0.40 17.00 2.18
N VAL A 35 -0.31 17.97 1.60
CA VAL A 35 -0.46 18.11 0.14
C VAL A 35 0.90 18.35 -0.54
N SER A 36 1.74 19.21 0.04
CA SER A 36 3.09 19.48 -0.47
C SER A 36 3.99 18.24 -0.41
N ARG A 37 3.93 17.45 0.67
CA ARG A 37 4.71 16.21 0.79
C ARG A 37 4.29 15.11 -0.17
N LEU A 38 3.06 15.16 -0.68
CA LEU A 38 2.57 14.32 -1.76
C LEU A 38 2.91 14.88 -3.16
N GLY A 39 3.68 15.98 -3.25
CA GLY A 39 4.08 16.59 -4.52
C GLY A 39 2.95 17.30 -5.27
N MET A 40 1.88 17.67 -4.58
CA MET A 40 0.71 18.30 -5.18
C MET A 40 0.74 19.83 -5.01
N GLU A 41 0.28 20.56 -6.03
CA GLU A 41 0.16 22.02 -5.98
C GLU A 41 -1.22 22.46 -5.46
N VAL A 42 -1.24 23.52 -4.65
CA VAL A 42 -2.47 24.16 -4.18
C VAL A 42 -2.64 25.48 -4.92
N ALA A 43 -3.63 25.55 -5.82
CA ALA A 43 -3.74 26.63 -6.80
C ALA A 43 -4.00 28.05 -6.23
N SER A 44 -4.43 28.19 -4.95
CA SER A 44 -4.50 29.45 -4.17
C SER A 44 -5.55 29.43 -3.03
N GLY A 45 -6.38 28.38 -2.93
CA GLY A 45 -7.48 28.32 -1.96
C GLY A 45 -7.13 27.67 -0.62
N GLU A 46 -7.85 28.05 0.42
CA GLU A 46 -7.86 27.35 1.72
C GLU A 46 -8.30 25.89 1.53
N LEU A 47 -7.62 24.97 2.21
CA LEU A 47 -7.95 23.55 2.21
C LEU A 47 -8.96 23.28 3.33
N GLU A 48 -9.91 22.38 3.09
CA GLU A 48 -10.84 21.90 4.10
C GLU A 48 -10.60 20.41 4.40
N PHE A 49 -10.86 20.01 5.64
CA PHE A 49 -10.78 18.62 6.06
C PHE A 49 -12.18 18.08 6.36
N LYS A 50 -12.59 17.06 5.62
CA LYS A 50 -13.92 16.44 5.72
C LYS A 50 -13.81 14.99 6.15
N CYS A 51 -14.40 14.62 7.27
CA CYS A 51 -14.45 13.23 7.74
C CYS A 51 -15.85 12.64 7.62
N LYS A 52 -15.93 11.41 7.14
CA LYS A 52 -17.13 10.57 7.26
C LYS A 52 -16.91 9.57 8.38
N TRP A 53 -17.73 9.65 9.41
CA TRP A 53 -17.71 8.70 10.53
C TRP A 53 -18.42 7.41 10.10
N SER A 54 -17.66 6.49 9.52
CA SER A 54 -18.07 5.09 9.29
C SER A 54 -17.29 4.16 10.23
N LYS A 55 -17.50 2.83 10.13
CA LYS A 55 -16.73 1.82 10.88
C LYS A 55 -15.21 1.92 10.63
N TYR A 56 -14.83 2.42 9.45
CA TYR A 56 -13.46 2.79 9.09
C TYR A 56 -13.47 4.31 8.92
N LYS A 57 -12.71 5.05 9.75
CA LYS A 57 -12.70 6.51 9.65
C LYS A 57 -11.95 6.89 8.37
N GLU A 58 -12.71 7.46 7.44
CA GLU A 58 -12.21 7.93 6.16
C GLU A 58 -12.44 9.44 6.11
N CYS A 59 -11.36 10.17 5.85
CA CYS A 59 -11.39 11.61 5.72
C CYS A 59 -10.74 12.03 4.41
N ASN A 60 -11.17 13.17 3.87
CA ASN A 60 -10.60 13.78 2.70
C ASN A 60 -10.08 15.17 3.03
N ILE A 61 -8.95 15.53 2.42
CA ILE A 61 -8.57 16.93 2.27
C ILE A 61 -9.15 17.37 0.93
N CYS A 62 -9.98 18.41 0.95
CA CYS A 62 -10.58 18.97 -0.24
C CYS A 62 -10.09 20.39 -0.48
N THR A 63 -10.16 20.83 -1.73
CA THR A 63 -10.23 22.25 -2.07
C THR A 63 -11.51 22.88 -1.51
N ILE A 64 -11.55 24.21 -1.40
CA ILE A 64 -12.74 24.93 -0.90
C ILE A 64 -13.99 24.76 -1.77
N ASP A 65 -13.84 24.45 -3.07
CA ASP A 65 -14.95 24.09 -3.96
C ASP A 65 -15.43 22.64 -3.74
N GLY A 66 -14.89 21.95 -2.73
CA GLY A 66 -15.32 20.63 -2.29
C GLY A 66 -14.72 19.46 -3.08
N LYS A 67 -13.75 19.70 -3.97
CA LYS A 67 -13.09 18.63 -4.73
C LYS A 67 -12.06 17.91 -3.85
N PRO A 68 -12.16 16.58 -3.68
CA PRO A 68 -11.20 15.85 -2.88
C PRO A 68 -9.84 15.80 -3.58
N MET A 69 -8.78 16.02 -2.80
CA MET A 69 -7.38 15.99 -3.27
C MET A 69 -6.59 14.87 -2.60
N VAL A 70 -6.83 14.63 -1.31
CA VAL A 70 -6.09 13.64 -0.51
C VAL A 70 -7.09 12.80 0.26
N PHE A 71 -6.83 11.50 0.32
CA PHE A 71 -7.55 10.53 1.14
C PHE A 71 -6.73 10.20 2.39
N VAL A 72 -7.40 10.18 3.55
CA VAL A 72 -6.82 9.86 4.86
C VAL A 72 -7.59 8.69 5.45
N LYS A 73 -6.89 7.57 5.64
CA LYS A 73 -7.42 6.30 6.16
C LYS A 73 -6.81 6.00 7.52
N GLU A 74 -7.66 5.67 8.50
CA GLU A 74 -7.20 4.99 9.72
C GLU A 74 -6.73 3.58 9.36
N LEU A 75 -5.45 3.29 9.65
CA LEU A 75 -4.89 1.95 9.47
C LEU A 75 -5.44 1.00 10.53
N TRP A 76 -5.75 -0.23 10.12
CA TRP A 76 -6.24 -1.23 11.07
C TRP A 76 -5.13 -1.61 12.05
N GLN A 77 -5.43 -1.60 13.34
CA GLN A 77 -4.42 -1.62 14.39
C GLN A 77 -3.59 -2.91 14.45
N VAL A 78 -4.07 -4.02 13.86
CA VAL A 78 -3.47 -5.33 14.13
C VAL A 78 -2.12 -5.51 13.43
N GLN A 79 -1.87 -4.96 12.23
CA GLN A 79 -0.55 -5.07 11.55
C GLN A 79 -0.33 -3.96 10.51
N PRO A 80 -0.33 -2.66 10.88
CA PRO A 80 -0.26 -1.54 9.93
C PRO A 80 1.00 -1.58 9.06
N PHE A 81 2.11 -2.13 9.58
CA PHE A 81 3.37 -2.15 8.85
C PHE A 81 3.33 -3.03 7.60
N ARG A 82 2.59 -4.15 7.61
CA ARG A 82 2.50 -5.02 6.42
C ARG A 82 1.86 -4.29 5.24
N GLU A 83 0.78 -3.54 5.50
CA GLU A 83 0.15 -2.65 4.51
C GLU A 83 1.13 -1.58 4.02
N ILE A 84 1.84 -0.89 4.94
CA ILE A 84 2.79 0.17 4.56
C ILE A 84 3.97 -0.36 3.75
N LEU A 85 4.53 -1.51 4.10
CA LEU A 85 5.60 -2.15 3.34
C LEU A 85 5.10 -2.53 1.94
N GLY A 86 3.92 -3.13 1.85
CA GLY A 86 3.27 -3.46 0.57
C GLY A 86 3.07 -2.25 -0.32
N ILE A 87 2.59 -1.16 0.26
CA ILE A 87 2.42 0.13 -0.42
C ILE A 87 3.76 0.69 -0.93
N HIS A 88 4.79 0.65 -0.09
CA HIS A 88 6.10 1.15 -0.47
C HIS A 88 6.68 0.35 -1.64
N LEU A 89 6.58 -0.99 -1.59
CA LEU A 89 7.00 -1.86 -2.69
C LEU A 89 6.22 -1.55 -3.98
N ALA A 90 4.88 -1.49 -3.89
CA ALA A 90 4.00 -1.21 -5.02
C ALA A 90 4.32 0.14 -5.69
N SER A 91 4.43 1.21 -4.90
CA SER A 91 4.57 2.57 -5.39
C SER A 91 5.99 2.94 -5.82
N LYS A 92 7.03 2.33 -5.24
CA LYS A 92 8.43 2.73 -5.48
C LYS A 92 9.24 1.75 -6.33
N PHE A 93 8.88 0.46 -6.39
CA PHE A 93 9.70 -0.56 -7.05
C PHE A 93 8.99 -1.44 -8.06
N LEU A 94 7.67 -1.63 -7.93
CA LEU A 94 6.88 -2.51 -8.79
C LEU A 94 6.26 -1.74 -9.96
N ASP A 95 4.96 -1.45 -9.94
CA ASP A 95 4.34 -0.50 -10.86
C ASP A 95 3.31 0.37 -10.10
N SER A 96 3.59 1.67 -10.03
CA SER A 96 2.77 2.64 -9.33
C SER A 96 1.42 2.88 -10.03
N THR A 97 1.27 2.48 -11.30
CA THR A 97 0.05 2.73 -12.06
C THR A 97 -1.07 1.73 -11.74
N ALA A 98 -0.75 0.61 -11.07
CA ALA A 98 -1.72 -0.36 -10.61
C ALA A 98 -2.34 -0.01 -9.24
N SER A 99 -1.76 0.96 -8.53
CA SER A 99 -2.19 1.44 -7.22
C SER A 99 -2.10 2.97 -7.12
N PHE A 100 -2.07 3.51 -5.91
CA PHE A 100 -1.88 4.95 -5.70
C PHE A 100 -0.42 5.36 -5.95
N PRO A 101 -0.21 6.55 -6.55
CA PRO A 101 1.10 6.97 -7.06
C PRO A 101 2.07 7.37 -5.94
N ASP A 102 1.57 7.80 -4.79
CA ASP A 102 2.39 8.15 -3.64
C ASP A 102 1.61 7.96 -2.33
N TYR A 103 2.32 8.04 -1.22
CA TYR A 103 1.73 7.92 0.10
C TYR A 103 2.58 8.61 1.17
N LEU A 104 1.91 8.97 2.27
CA LEU A 104 2.52 9.21 3.57
C LEU A 104 1.90 8.22 4.56
N PHE A 105 2.64 7.88 5.61
CA PHE A 105 2.09 7.12 6.72
C PHE A 105 2.58 7.68 8.05
N GLY A 106 1.85 7.41 9.12
CA GLY A 106 2.38 7.65 10.44
C GLY A 106 1.30 7.82 11.49
N LYS A 107 1.48 8.78 12.39
CA LYS A 107 0.62 8.96 13.57
C LYS A 107 -0.15 10.27 13.48
N TRP A 108 -1.45 10.23 13.76
CA TRP A 108 -2.26 11.40 14.00
C TRP A 108 -2.72 11.46 15.45
N LYS A 109 -2.22 12.45 16.19
CA LYS A 109 -2.62 12.72 17.57
C LYS A 109 -3.82 13.67 17.57
N VAL A 110 -5.01 13.09 17.65
CA VAL A 110 -6.26 13.86 17.79
C VAL A 110 -6.29 14.49 19.18
N SER A 111 -6.47 15.82 19.24
CA SER A 111 -6.46 16.66 20.44
C SER A 111 -7.05 15.96 21.68
N GLY A 112 -6.18 15.61 22.63
CA GLY A 112 -6.55 15.03 23.93
C GLY A 112 -7.12 13.60 23.94
N ARG A 113 -7.15 12.89 22.80
CA ARG A 113 -7.85 11.59 22.68
C ARG A 113 -6.94 10.39 22.50
N LYS A 114 -6.51 10.16 21.26
CA LYS A 114 -5.87 8.93 20.83
C LYS A 114 -4.91 9.25 19.69
N THR A 115 -3.77 8.58 19.70
CA THR A 115 -2.86 8.52 18.56
C THR A 115 -3.37 7.44 17.60
N ILE A 116 -3.68 7.83 16.37
CA ILE A 116 -4.26 6.98 15.35
C ILE A 116 -3.20 6.71 14.27
N PRO A 117 -2.90 5.45 13.92
CA PRO A 117 -2.06 5.17 12.76
C PRO A 117 -2.85 5.52 11.49
N VAL A 118 -2.23 6.27 10.59
CA VAL A 118 -2.87 6.77 9.38
C VAL A 118 -2.06 6.46 8.14
N LEU A 119 -2.78 6.17 7.05
CA LEU A 119 -2.29 6.17 5.69
C LEU A 119 -2.91 7.36 4.97
N ILE A 120 -2.09 8.10 4.24
CA ILE A 120 -2.49 9.30 3.52
C ILE A 120 -2.04 9.14 2.07
N THR A 121 -2.96 9.25 1.13
CA THR A 121 -2.69 9.06 -0.30
C THR A 121 -3.32 10.17 -1.12
N PRO A 122 -2.82 10.46 -2.33
CA PRO A 122 -3.58 11.25 -3.29
C PRO A 122 -4.95 10.63 -3.52
N TYR A 123 -5.98 11.46 -3.58
CA TYR A 123 -7.33 10.99 -3.84
C TYR A 123 -7.40 10.48 -5.28
N LEU A 124 -7.69 9.19 -5.43
CA LEU A 124 -7.86 8.58 -6.73
C LEU A 124 -9.29 8.83 -7.22
N HIS A 125 -9.43 9.70 -8.23
CA HIS A 125 -10.71 9.97 -8.89
C HIS A 125 -11.13 8.76 -9.74
N GLY A 126 -12.40 8.40 -9.70
CA GLY A 126 -12.98 7.33 -10.52
C GLY A 126 -14.32 6.84 -9.97
N GLU A 127 -14.99 5.97 -10.72
CA GLU A 127 -16.24 5.35 -10.28
C GLU A 127 -15.95 4.06 -9.50
N PRO A 128 -16.54 3.81 -8.32
CA PRO A 128 -16.38 2.53 -7.62
C PRO A 128 -16.83 1.36 -8.50
N LEU A 129 -16.03 0.30 -8.57
CA LEU A 129 -16.37 -0.88 -9.38
C LEU A 129 -17.60 -1.59 -8.81
N GLY A 130 -18.72 -1.69 -9.54
CA GLY A 130 -19.87 -2.44 -9.06
C GLY A 130 -19.66 -3.96 -9.01
N LYS A 131 -20.32 -4.63 -8.06
CA LYS A 131 -20.22 -6.10 -7.82
C LYS A 131 -20.41 -7.00 -9.06
N LYS A 132 -21.09 -6.55 -10.11
CA LYS A 132 -21.31 -7.33 -11.34
C LYS A 132 -20.50 -6.79 -12.54
N GLU A 133 -19.93 -5.60 -12.43
CA GLU A 133 -19.27 -4.91 -13.53
C GLU A 133 -17.88 -5.49 -13.82
N PHE A 134 -17.25 -6.16 -12.86
CA PHE A 134 -15.91 -6.75 -13.01
C PHE A 134 -15.74 -7.65 -14.25
N LYS A 135 -16.82 -8.23 -14.75
CA LYS A 135 -16.83 -9.10 -15.95
C LYS A 135 -16.41 -8.39 -17.23
N ARG A 136 -16.46 -7.05 -17.29
CA ARG A 136 -15.97 -6.30 -18.46
C ARG A 136 -14.49 -5.95 -18.37
N PHE A 137 -13.82 -6.29 -17.27
CA PHE A 137 -12.45 -5.88 -16.95
C PHE A 137 -11.48 -7.06 -16.86
N HIS A 138 -11.66 -8.10 -17.69
CA HIS A 138 -10.83 -9.31 -17.62
C HIS A 138 -9.33 -9.00 -17.73
N GLY A 139 -8.93 -8.16 -18.68
CA GLY A 139 -7.54 -7.75 -18.83
C GLY A 139 -6.99 -7.00 -17.61
N SER A 140 -7.70 -5.97 -17.12
CA SER A 140 -7.32 -5.24 -15.91
C SER A 140 -7.23 -6.13 -14.66
N LEU A 141 -8.11 -7.13 -14.55
CA LEU A 141 -8.06 -8.11 -13.46
C LEU A 141 -6.85 -9.06 -13.61
N GLY A 142 -6.43 -9.40 -14.84
CA GLY A 142 -5.20 -10.16 -15.10
C GLY A 142 -3.97 -9.43 -14.57
N LYS A 143 -3.86 -8.12 -14.80
CA LYS A 143 -2.79 -7.28 -14.23
C LYS A 143 -2.80 -7.29 -12.71
N GLN A 144 -3.97 -7.03 -12.12
CA GLN A 144 -4.13 -6.99 -10.66
C GLN A 144 -3.88 -8.36 -10.00
N TYR A 145 -4.04 -9.45 -10.75
CA TYR A 145 -3.70 -10.79 -10.30
C TYR A 145 -2.19 -11.00 -10.17
N ALA A 146 -1.39 -10.55 -11.14
CA ALA A 146 0.07 -10.58 -11.03
C ALA A 146 0.58 -9.73 -9.84
N PHE A 147 -0.03 -8.56 -9.62
CA PHE A 147 0.25 -7.74 -8.44
C PHE A 147 -0.08 -8.43 -7.11
N HIS A 148 -1.19 -9.17 -7.07
CA HIS A 148 -1.61 -9.91 -5.90
C HIS A 148 -0.62 -11.03 -5.54
N GLU A 149 -0.03 -11.68 -6.54
CA GLU A 149 1.02 -12.69 -6.33
C GLU A 149 2.24 -12.11 -5.64
N ILE A 150 2.75 -10.95 -6.05
CA ILE A 150 3.92 -10.38 -5.37
C ILE A 150 3.57 -9.93 -3.95
N LEU A 151 2.41 -9.29 -3.76
CA LEU A 151 2.09 -8.62 -2.50
C LEU A 151 1.30 -9.50 -1.53
N SER A 152 1.02 -10.75 -1.87
CA SER A 152 0.17 -11.66 -1.10
C SER A 152 -1.10 -10.98 -0.57
N LEU A 153 -1.91 -10.43 -1.48
CA LEU A 153 -3.09 -9.64 -1.08
C LEU A 153 -4.27 -10.53 -0.69
N TYR A 154 -4.39 -10.87 0.59
CA TYR A 154 -5.38 -11.86 1.06
C TYR A 154 -6.86 -11.54 0.74
N ASP A 155 -7.24 -10.26 0.65
CA ASP A 155 -8.63 -9.84 0.42
C ASP A 155 -8.72 -8.97 -0.86
N VAL A 156 -9.23 -9.58 -1.94
CA VAL A 156 -9.45 -8.90 -3.22
C VAL A 156 -10.94 -8.95 -3.58
N ASP A 157 -11.60 -7.81 -3.40
CA ASP A 157 -13.03 -7.61 -3.71
C ASP A 157 -13.21 -6.35 -4.58
N TRP A 158 -14.35 -6.23 -5.27
CA TRP A 158 -14.68 -5.11 -6.15
C TRP A 158 -14.60 -3.75 -5.43
N ARG A 159 -14.84 -3.71 -4.12
CA ARG A 159 -14.75 -2.51 -3.27
C ARG A 159 -13.35 -1.91 -3.22
N HIS A 160 -12.31 -2.69 -3.53
CA HIS A 160 -10.92 -2.22 -3.51
C HIS A 160 -10.51 -1.56 -4.82
N PHE A 161 -11.43 -1.37 -5.78
CA PHE A 161 -11.12 -0.83 -7.10
C PHE A 161 -12.01 0.36 -7.47
N ILE A 162 -11.38 1.30 -8.18
CA ILE A 162 -12.07 2.33 -8.95
C ILE A 162 -11.85 2.12 -10.45
N MET A 163 -12.76 2.64 -11.24
CA MET A 163 -12.79 2.57 -12.69
C MET A 163 -12.47 3.93 -13.29
N ASN A 164 -11.48 3.96 -14.19
CA ASN A 164 -11.12 5.13 -15.00
C ASN A 164 -10.82 4.68 -16.43
N ASN A 165 -11.63 5.09 -17.42
CA ASN A 165 -11.38 4.82 -18.84
C ASN A 165 -10.97 3.35 -19.12
N GLU A 166 -11.79 2.40 -18.66
CA GLU A 166 -11.56 0.95 -18.76
C GLU A 166 -10.39 0.36 -17.92
N LYS A 167 -9.64 1.19 -17.20
CA LYS A 167 -8.61 0.77 -16.26
C LYS A 167 -9.20 0.57 -14.85
N LEU A 168 -8.82 -0.53 -14.22
CA LEU A 168 -9.02 -0.72 -12.77
C LEU A 168 -7.77 -0.26 -12.03
N THR A 169 -7.96 0.62 -11.04
CA THR A 169 -6.90 1.02 -10.11
C THR A 169 -7.29 0.56 -8.72
N ARG A 170 -6.36 -0.11 -8.03
CA ARG A 170 -6.59 -0.55 -6.65
C ARG A 170 -6.39 0.61 -5.67
N ILE A 171 -7.34 0.78 -4.77
CA ILE A 171 -7.35 1.86 -3.76
C ILE A 171 -7.05 1.38 -2.33
N ASP A 172 -6.97 0.05 -2.11
CA ASP A 172 -6.75 -0.53 -0.78
C ASP A 172 -5.79 -1.74 -0.83
N LEU A 173 -4.80 -1.73 0.07
CA LEU A 173 -3.79 -2.78 0.27
C LEU A 173 -3.79 -3.30 1.72
N GLY A 174 -4.87 -3.10 2.48
CA GLY A 174 -4.95 -3.35 3.93
C GLY A 174 -4.71 -4.76 4.43
N ARG A 175 -4.57 -5.75 3.54
CA ARG A 175 -4.19 -7.13 3.90
C ARG A 175 -2.97 -7.64 3.14
N CYS A 176 -2.12 -6.73 2.67
CA CYS A 176 -0.83 -7.07 2.09
C CYS A 176 -0.02 -7.89 3.10
N PHE A 177 0.54 -9.01 2.65
CA PHE A 177 1.31 -9.96 3.46
C PHE A 177 0.61 -10.47 4.74
N ALA A 178 -0.70 -10.28 4.91
CA ALA A 178 -1.39 -10.65 6.15
C ALA A 178 -1.54 -12.18 6.31
N ASN A 179 -1.37 -12.93 5.22
CA ASN A 179 -1.42 -14.38 5.20
C ASN A 179 -0.51 -14.90 4.10
N LEU A 180 0.67 -15.40 4.47
CA LEU A 180 1.70 -15.89 3.55
C LEU A 180 1.60 -17.40 3.32
N ASP A 181 0.77 -18.11 4.10
CA ASP A 181 0.61 -19.57 4.05
C ASP A 181 -0.44 -20.02 3.02
N MET A 182 -1.32 -19.12 2.57
CA MET A 182 -2.42 -19.48 1.68
C MET A 182 -2.10 -19.18 0.22
N GLU A 183 -2.07 -20.23 -0.58
CA GLU A 183 -2.13 -20.16 -2.04
C GLU A 183 -3.45 -19.47 -2.48
N PHE A 184 -3.34 -18.23 -2.98
CA PHE A 184 -4.32 -17.60 -3.87
C PHE A 184 -5.75 -17.39 -3.33
N ALA A 185 -5.88 -17.04 -2.04
CA ALA A 185 -7.18 -16.76 -1.41
C ALA A 185 -7.84 -15.44 -1.86
N GLY A 186 -7.11 -14.55 -2.54
CA GLY A 186 -7.53 -13.17 -2.76
C GLY A 186 -8.77 -12.98 -3.63
N PHE A 187 -8.91 -13.71 -4.73
CA PHE A 187 -9.87 -13.40 -5.81
C PHE A 187 -11.18 -14.21 -5.79
N TRP A 188 -11.56 -14.75 -4.64
CA TRP A 188 -12.68 -15.68 -4.55
C TRP A 188 -14.01 -15.07 -4.98
N ASP A 189 -14.25 -13.81 -4.63
CA ASP A 189 -15.48 -13.08 -4.98
C ASP A 189 -15.65 -12.81 -6.48
N PHE A 190 -14.54 -12.83 -7.24
CA PHE A 190 -14.55 -12.66 -8.69
C PHE A 190 -14.88 -13.96 -9.46
N LYS A 191 -15.10 -15.09 -8.77
CA LYS A 191 -15.29 -16.42 -9.40
C LYS A 191 -14.14 -16.76 -10.36
N ILE A 192 -12.92 -16.58 -9.87
CA ILE A 192 -11.68 -16.59 -10.63
C ILE A 192 -11.55 -17.72 -11.66
N LYS A 193 -12.05 -18.93 -11.36
CA LYS A 193 -12.00 -20.11 -12.25
C LYS A 193 -12.54 -19.90 -13.67
N LYS A 194 -13.45 -18.94 -13.89
CA LYS A 194 -13.94 -18.60 -15.23
C LYS A 194 -13.17 -17.43 -15.85
N LEU A 195 -12.72 -16.48 -15.03
CA LEU A 195 -11.97 -15.31 -15.48
C LEU A 195 -10.57 -15.69 -15.97
N THR A 196 -9.87 -16.57 -15.25
CA THR A 196 -8.52 -17.04 -15.60
C THR A 196 -8.47 -17.88 -16.87
N LYS A 197 -9.64 -18.24 -17.44
CA LYS A 197 -9.74 -18.92 -18.74
C LYS A 197 -9.94 -17.95 -19.90
N SER A 198 -10.14 -16.66 -19.63
CA SER A 198 -10.25 -15.64 -20.66
C SER A 198 -8.88 -15.36 -21.24
N LYS A 199 -8.78 -15.32 -22.58
CA LYS A 199 -7.57 -14.96 -23.30
C LYS A 199 -7.02 -13.58 -22.86
N GLU A 200 -7.90 -12.58 -22.74
CA GLU A 200 -7.51 -11.23 -22.29
C GLU A 200 -6.91 -11.23 -20.88
N PHE A 201 -7.47 -12.03 -19.97
CA PHE A 201 -6.93 -12.15 -18.62
C PHE A 201 -5.52 -12.74 -18.66
N ILE A 202 -5.33 -13.86 -19.36
CA ILE A 202 -4.04 -14.57 -19.44
C ILE A 202 -2.98 -13.67 -20.07
N GLU A 203 -3.29 -13.03 -21.20
CA GLU A 203 -2.35 -12.15 -21.90
C GLU A 203 -1.92 -10.96 -21.04
N GLN A 204 -2.88 -10.31 -20.35
CA GLN A 204 -2.54 -9.18 -19.49
C GLN A 204 -1.84 -9.61 -18.20
N TYR A 205 -2.16 -10.78 -17.65
CA TYR A 205 -1.44 -11.36 -16.52
C TYR A 205 0.03 -11.62 -16.88
N GLU A 206 0.30 -12.29 -18.01
CA GLU A 206 1.67 -12.59 -18.46
C GLU A 206 2.47 -11.31 -18.73
N GLN A 207 1.87 -10.34 -19.41
CA GLN A 207 2.50 -9.03 -19.66
C GLN A 207 2.87 -8.30 -18.36
N GLU A 208 1.95 -8.29 -17.40
CA GLU A 208 2.18 -7.64 -16.11
C GLU A 208 3.23 -8.39 -15.28
N ARG A 209 3.17 -9.72 -15.27
CA ARG A 209 4.17 -10.58 -14.62
C ARG A 209 5.58 -10.30 -15.14
N ASP A 210 5.74 -10.18 -16.45
CA ASP A 210 7.02 -9.89 -17.09
C ASP A 210 7.50 -8.46 -16.77
N LEU A 211 6.60 -7.48 -16.75
CA LEU A 211 6.91 -6.10 -16.36
C LEU A 211 7.37 -6.05 -14.90
N LEU A 212 6.62 -6.67 -13.99
CA LEU A 212 6.93 -6.68 -12.58
C LEU A 212 8.22 -7.44 -12.29
N SER A 213 8.49 -8.55 -12.98
CA SER A 213 9.76 -9.28 -12.89
C SER A 213 10.94 -8.38 -13.27
N LYS A 214 10.83 -7.64 -14.39
CA LYS A 214 11.86 -6.68 -14.82
C LYS A 214 12.05 -5.56 -13.81
N ASN A 215 10.97 -5.00 -13.29
CA ASN A 215 11.02 -3.92 -12.31
C ASN A 215 11.64 -4.40 -10.99
N PHE A 216 11.31 -5.62 -10.56
CA PHE A 216 11.92 -6.27 -9.40
C PHE A 216 13.42 -6.45 -9.60
N ALA A 217 13.85 -7.03 -10.74
CA ALA A 217 15.25 -7.22 -11.07
C ALA A 217 16.04 -5.90 -11.06
N CYS A 218 15.52 -4.88 -11.73
CA CYS A 218 16.12 -3.55 -11.82
C CYS A 218 16.22 -2.86 -10.44
N ASN A 219 15.33 -3.18 -9.51
CA ASN A 219 15.30 -2.61 -8.16
C ASN A 219 15.83 -3.55 -7.07
N ALA A 220 16.37 -4.72 -7.43
CA ALA A 220 16.75 -5.78 -6.50
C ALA A 220 17.62 -5.26 -5.34
N GLY A 221 18.68 -4.51 -5.63
CA GLY A 221 19.55 -3.94 -4.59
C GLY A 221 18.83 -2.96 -3.66
N LYS A 222 17.86 -2.18 -4.16
CA LYS A 222 17.08 -1.24 -3.35
C LYS A 222 16.06 -1.96 -2.48
N ILE A 223 15.41 -3.00 -3.02
CA ILE A 223 14.46 -3.86 -2.32
C ILE A 223 15.19 -4.62 -1.21
N HIS A 224 16.31 -5.26 -1.53
CA HIS A 224 17.17 -5.94 -0.55
C HIS A 224 17.60 -4.98 0.56
N SER A 225 18.10 -3.79 0.21
CA SER A 225 18.47 -2.78 1.20
C SER A 225 17.30 -2.34 2.10
N LEU A 226 16.09 -2.23 1.55
CA LEU A 226 14.90 -1.91 2.35
C LEU A 226 14.58 -3.04 3.33
N LEU A 227 14.49 -4.29 2.84
CA LEU A 227 14.14 -5.44 3.65
C LEU A 227 15.17 -5.69 4.75
N GLN A 228 16.47 -5.51 4.46
CA GLN A 228 17.50 -5.58 5.48
C GLN A 228 17.30 -4.52 6.57
N GLN A 229 17.00 -3.26 6.20
CA GLN A 229 16.72 -2.21 7.18
C GLN A 229 15.48 -2.52 8.04
N VAL A 230 14.45 -3.11 7.45
CA VAL A 230 13.25 -3.57 8.20
C VAL A 230 13.63 -4.68 9.19
N ARG A 231 14.42 -5.66 8.75
CA ARG A 231 14.92 -6.77 9.57
C ARG A 231 15.76 -6.27 10.75
N ASP A 232 16.70 -5.36 10.50
CA ASP A 232 17.59 -4.77 11.51
C ASP A 232 16.79 -4.02 12.59
N VAL A 233 15.77 -3.24 12.19
CA VAL A 233 14.88 -2.53 13.12
C VAL A 233 14.06 -3.49 13.99
N GLY A 234 13.62 -4.64 13.44
CA GLY A 234 12.88 -5.65 14.20
C GLY A 234 13.64 -6.16 15.42
N GLN A 235 14.96 -6.22 15.32
CA GLN A 235 15.85 -6.67 16.38
C GLN A 235 16.01 -5.62 17.51
N GLU A 236 15.62 -4.37 17.28
CA GLU A 236 15.76 -3.27 18.23
C GLU A 236 14.55 -3.11 19.17
N GLY A 237 13.51 -3.93 19.03
CA GLY A 237 12.35 -4.00 19.94
C GLY A 237 11.53 -2.71 19.97
N ASN A 238 10.54 -2.57 19.07
CA ASN A 238 9.76 -1.33 18.98
C ASN A 238 8.24 -1.54 19.09
N PHE A 239 7.63 -0.81 20.04
CA PHE A 239 6.22 -0.87 20.47
C PHE A 239 5.20 -0.40 19.42
N LEU A 240 5.65 0.16 18.30
CA LEU A 240 4.77 0.77 17.32
C LEU A 240 3.99 -0.26 16.48
N LEU A 241 4.48 -1.50 16.43
CA LEU A 241 4.11 -2.43 15.37
C LEU A 241 3.54 -3.77 15.84
N ASP A 242 3.61 -4.11 17.14
CA ASP A 242 3.21 -5.43 17.70
C ASP A 242 3.53 -6.60 16.74
N LEU A 243 4.69 -6.51 16.08
CA LEU A 243 5.09 -7.36 14.96
C LEU A 243 6.60 -7.52 15.00
N ASP A 244 7.05 -8.78 14.97
CA ASP A 244 8.44 -9.10 14.74
C ASP A 244 8.76 -8.84 13.26
N LEU A 245 9.43 -7.71 13.01
CA LEU A 245 9.79 -7.30 11.65
C LEU A 245 10.88 -8.19 11.04
N GLY A 246 11.70 -8.84 11.86
CA GLY A 246 12.69 -9.79 11.38
C GLY A 246 12.02 -11.02 10.80
N THR A 247 11.13 -11.63 11.59
CA THR A 247 10.30 -12.75 11.15
C THR A 247 9.45 -12.38 9.93
N LEU A 248 8.85 -11.18 9.88
CA LEU A 248 8.09 -10.70 8.71
C LEU A 248 8.91 -10.74 7.41
N VAL A 249 10.16 -10.24 7.44
CA VAL A 249 11.01 -10.19 6.24
C VAL A 249 11.33 -11.60 5.77
N ASP A 250 11.70 -12.49 6.69
CA ASP A 250 12.04 -13.88 6.37
C ASP A 250 10.82 -14.62 5.79
N GLU A 251 9.62 -14.40 6.36
CA GLU A 251 8.36 -14.93 5.82
C GLU A 251 8.06 -14.42 4.39
N ILE A 252 8.25 -13.12 4.12
CA ILE A 252 8.01 -12.53 2.78
C ILE A 252 8.98 -13.12 1.75
N VAL A 253 10.26 -13.22 2.10
CA VAL A 253 11.27 -13.80 1.20
C VAL A 253 10.97 -15.27 0.93
N HIS A 254 10.61 -16.03 1.96
CA HIS A 254 10.19 -17.42 1.82
C HIS A 254 8.97 -17.54 0.89
N TYR A 255 7.95 -16.71 1.10
CA TYR A 255 6.77 -16.66 0.26
C TYR A 255 7.11 -16.39 -1.21
N TRP A 256 7.97 -15.43 -1.50
CA TRP A 256 8.41 -15.16 -2.87
C TRP A 256 9.15 -16.34 -3.49
N LYS A 257 10.12 -16.93 -2.78
CA LYS A 257 10.86 -18.11 -3.26
C LYS A 257 9.95 -19.31 -3.52
N ALA A 258 8.94 -19.52 -2.67
CA ALA A 258 8.06 -20.69 -2.74
C ALA A 258 6.91 -20.54 -3.74
N HIS A 259 6.32 -19.34 -3.86
CA HIS A 259 5.04 -19.14 -4.53
C HIS A 259 5.09 -18.16 -5.69
N VAL A 260 6.07 -17.26 -5.73
CA VAL A 260 6.25 -16.34 -6.86
C VAL A 260 7.37 -16.91 -7.71
N ALA A 261 7.02 -17.92 -8.53
CA ALA A 261 7.93 -18.69 -9.39
C ALA A 261 8.49 -17.86 -10.57
N TRP A 262 9.11 -16.72 -10.26
CA TRP A 262 9.76 -15.84 -11.22
C TRP A 262 11.26 -15.98 -10.95
N ASP A 263 12.05 -16.25 -11.99
CA ASP A 263 13.51 -16.48 -11.91
C ASP A 263 14.30 -15.27 -11.35
N VAL A 264 13.61 -14.23 -10.89
CA VAL A 264 14.19 -12.99 -10.36
C VAL A 264 14.49 -13.05 -8.86
N PHE A 265 13.90 -13.97 -8.09
CA PHE A 265 14.07 -13.95 -6.62
C PHE A 265 15.36 -14.61 -6.13
N ASP A 266 16.07 -15.33 -6.99
CA ASP A 266 17.42 -15.86 -6.72
C ASP A 266 18.44 -14.73 -6.48
N VAL A 267 18.16 -13.50 -6.92
CA VAL A 267 19.01 -12.34 -6.63
C VAL A 267 18.91 -11.84 -5.18
N LEU A 268 17.97 -12.36 -4.40
CA LEU A 268 17.79 -12.07 -2.97
C LEU A 268 18.50 -13.09 -2.06
N GLU A 269 19.39 -13.92 -2.60
CA GLU A 269 20.17 -14.90 -1.84
C GLU A 269 20.98 -14.43 -0.61
N PRO A 270 21.30 -13.13 -0.35
CA PRO A 270 22.04 -12.79 0.87
C PRO A 270 21.26 -12.93 2.18
N PHE A 271 19.96 -13.25 2.16
CA PHE A 271 19.15 -13.44 3.37
C PHE A 271 19.31 -14.82 4.05
N ASP A 272 20.02 -15.78 3.43
CA ASP A 272 20.12 -17.17 3.92
C ASP A 272 21.24 -17.42 4.98
N ASN A 273 21.68 -16.39 5.71
CA ASN A 273 22.65 -16.53 6.82
C ASN A 273 22.06 -16.18 8.18
#